data_AF-A0A831NUY5-F1
#
_entry.id   AF-A0A831NUY5-F1
#
_cell.length_a   1.000
_cell.length_b   1.000
_cell.length_c   1.000
_cell.angle_alpha   90.00
_cell.angle_beta   90.00
_cell.angle_gamma   90.00
#
_symmetry.space_group_name_H-M   'P 1'
#
loop_
_entity.id
_entity.type
_entity.pdbx_description
1 polymer ?
#
loop_
_entity_poly.entity_id
_entity_poly.type
_entity_poly.pdbx_seq_one_letter_code
_entity_poly.pdbx_strand_id
1 'polypeptide(L)'
;AVCPGLLKTSASAGIPGYVDSYLFAEKAIPRKKALQTGEAADVAAFLLSERSSGINGPCLVVDAGMAFNYFDAEIVAGAVG
;
A
#
# COMPACT_ATOMS: atom_id res chain seq x y z
N ALA A 1 11.69 8.86 3.11
CA ALA A 1 10.64 8.95 2.06
C ALA A 1 9.41 8.14 2.51
N VAL A 2 8.23 8.42 1.94
CA VAL A 2 7.02 7.58 2.13
C VAL A 2 6.88 6.68 0.91
N CYS A 3 6.86 5.37 1.11
CA CYS A 3 6.71 4.36 0.07
C CYS A 3 5.31 3.76 0.14
N PRO A 4 4.28 4.42 -0.44
CA PRO A 4 2.94 3.87 -0.42
C PRO A 4 2.81 2.66 -1.34
N GLY A 5 1.87 1.78 -1.00
CA GLY A 5 1.33 0.78 -1.93
C GLY A 5 0.50 1.43 -3.05
N LEU A 6 -0.35 0.63 -3.70
CA LEU A 6 -1.22 1.14 -4.77
C LEU A 6 -2.25 2.13 -4.21
N LEU A 7 -2.38 3.28 -4.88
CA LEU A 7 -3.26 4.39 -4.51
C LEU A 7 -4.09 4.81 -5.72
N LYS A 8 -5.39 5.00 -5.51
CA LYS A 8 -6.28 5.53 -6.54
C LYS A 8 -6.11 7.05 -6.65
N THR A 9 -5.46 7.50 -7.70
CA THR A 9 -5.19 8.92 -7.99
C THR A 9 -5.54 9.26 -9.45
N SER A 10 -5.50 10.54 -9.82
CA SER A 10 -5.63 10.94 -11.23
C SER A 10 -4.47 10.40 -12.09
N ALA A 11 -3.25 10.34 -11.53
CA ALA A 11 -2.08 9.80 -12.22
C ALA A 11 -2.24 8.29 -12.52
N SER A 12 -2.84 7.54 -11.61
CA SER A 12 -3.03 6.10 -11.79
C SER A 12 -4.12 5.75 -12.81
N ALA A 13 -5.06 6.67 -13.07
CA ALA A 13 -6.17 6.43 -13.99
C ALA A 13 -5.72 6.22 -15.46
N GLY A 14 -4.53 6.71 -15.82
CA GLY A 14 -3.96 6.57 -17.16
C GLY A 14 -3.11 5.31 -17.38
N ILE A 15 -2.88 4.49 -16.35
CA ILE A 15 -1.97 3.34 -16.42
C ILE A 15 -2.77 2.08 -16.80
N PRO A 16 -2.51 1.45 -17.97
CA PRO A 16 -3.17 0.19 -18.34
C PRO A 16 -2.97 -0.90 -17.27
N GLY A 17 -4.05 -1.62 -16.92
CA GLY A 17 -4.01 -2.70 -15.92
C GLY A 17 -3.88 -2.25 -14.45
N TYR A 18 -3.86 -0.94 -14.19
CA TYR A 18 -3.73 -0.43 -12.81
C TYR A 18 -4.91 -0.79 -11.93
N VAL A 19 -6.14 -0.71 -12.46
CA VAL A 19 -7.35 -1.04 -11.70
C VAL A 19 -7.32 -2.50 -11.24
N ASP A 20 -6.92 -3.42 -12.11
CA ASP A 20 -6.81 -4.84 -11.76
C ASP A 20 -5.74 -5.06 -10.68
N SER A 21 -4.60 -4.39 -10.81
CA SER A 21 -3.53 -4.44 -9.81
C SER A 21 -3.98 -3.86 -8.46
N TYR A 22 -4.77 -2.77 -8.47
CA TYR A 22 -5.32 -2.15 -7.28
C TYR A 22 -6.33 -3.07 -6.58
N LEU A 23 -7.21 -3.73 -7.34
CA LEU A 23 -8.16 -4.71 -6.81
C LEU A 23 -7.45 -5.96 -6.29
N PHE A 24 -6.39 -6.41 -6.95
CA PHE A 24 -5.54 -7.50 -6.45
C PHE A 24 -4.87 -7.11 -5.13
N ALA A 25 -4.29 -5.90 -5.06
CA ALA A 25 -3.68 -5.40 -3.83
C ALA A 25 -4.69 -5.34 -2.68
N GLU A 26 -5.94 -4.92 -2.93
CA GLU A 26 -7.00 -4.95 -1.92
C GLU A 26 -7.28 -6.35 -1.39
N LYS A 27 -7.30 -7.37 -2.26
CA LYS A 27 -7.46 -8.78 -1.85
C LYS A 27 -6.25 -9.30 -1.07
N ALA A 28 -5.05 -8.88 -1.43
CA ALA A 28 -3.81 -9.31 -0.81
C ALA A 28 -3.54 -8.61 0.53
N ILE A 29 -4.13 -7.44 0.78
CA ILE A 29 -4.01 -6.74 2.06
C ILE A 29 -4.76 -7.52 3.16
N PRO A 30 -4.16 -7.78 4.34
CA PRO A 30 -4.81 -8.55 5.42
C PRO A 30 -6.17 -8.01 5.86
N ARG A 31 -6.32 -6.67 5.89
CA ARG A 31 -7.59 -6.01 6.23
C ARG A 31 -8.61 -5.96 5.09
N LYS A 32 -8.30 -6.60 3.95
CA LYS A 32 -9.13 -6.68 2.73
C LYS A 32 -9.68 -5.32 2.27
N LYS A 33 -8.84 -4.29 2.38
CA LYS A 33 -9.18 -2.91 2.08
C LYS A 33 -7.95 -2.16 1.58
N ALA A 34 -8.07 -1.58 0.40
CA ALA A 34 -7.00 -0.81 -0.22
C ALA A 34 -6.51 0.35 0.66
N LEU A 35 -5.22 0.65 0.53
CA LEU A 35 -4.62 1.83 1.11
C LEU A 35 -5.30 3.10 0.59
N GLN A 36 -5.56 4.05 1.49
CA GLN A 36 -6.10 5.36 1.15
C GLN A 36 -5.00 6.41 1.14
N THR A 37 -5.16 7.44 0.29
CA THR A 37 -4.22 8.57 0.20
C THR A 37 -4.01 9.25 1.56
N GLY A 38 -5.05 9.32 2.39
CA GLY A 38 -4.97 9.88 3.74
C GLY A 38 -3.95 9.17 4.62
N GLU A 39 -3.85 7.85 4.54
CA GLU A 39 -2.91 7.07 5.36
C GLU A 39 -1.46 7.37 4.99
N ALA A 40 -1.17 7.52 3.69
CA ALA A 40 0.15 7.95 3.23
C ALA A 40 0.46 9.40 3.64
N ALA A 41 -0.55 10.28 3.61
CA ALA A 41 -0.43 11.67 4.03
C ALA A 41 -0.18 11.81 5.55
N ASP A 42 -0.83 10.99 6.37
CA ASP A 42 -0.63 10.97 7.82
C ASP A 42 0.80 10.56 8.18
N VAL A 43 1.37 9.57 7.48
CA VAL A 43 2.78 9.18 7.65
C VAL A 43 3.71 10.30 7.19
N ALA A 44 3.40 10.99 6.09
CA ALA A 44 4.16 12.15 5.66
C ALA A 44 4.13 13.27 6.73
N ALA A 45 2.96 13.56 7.29
CA ALA A 45 2.81 14.54 8.36
C ALA A 45 3.58 14.16 9.63
N PHE A 46 3.57 12.88 10.01
CA PHE A 46 4.39 12.36 11.09
C PHE A 46 5.89 12.58 10.84
N LEU A 47 6.37 12.25 9.64
CA LEU A 47 7.78 12.37 9.26
C LEU A 47 8.29 13.82 9.16
N LEU A 48 7.38 14.78 8.99
CA LEU A 48 7.69 16.21 9.01
C LEU A 48 7.67 16.82 10.42
N SER A 49 7.25 16.06 11.44
CA SER A 49 7.13 16.54 12.81
C SER A 49 8.36 16.23 13.66
N GLU A 50 8.52 16.93 14.78
CA GLU A 50 9.58 16.64 15.78
C GLU A 50 9.54 15.19 16.31
N ARG A 51 8.39 14.52 16.18
CA ARG A 51 8.20 13.13 16.65
C ARG A 51 9.05 12.13 15.87
N SER A 52 9.50 12.47 14.67
CA SER A 52 10.35 11.62 13.83
C SER A 52 11.80 12.08 13.79
N SER A 53 12.26 12.92 14.73
CA SER A 53 13.63 13.47 14.77
C SER A 53 14.74 12.41 14.69
N GLY A 54 14.48 11.18 15.14
CA GLY A 54 15.41 10.05 15.05
C GLY A 54 15.30 9.18 13.79
N ILE A 55 14.40 9.50 12.85
CA ILE A 55 14.13 8.67 11.67
C ILE A 55 14.70 9.37 10.44
N ASN A 56 15.88 8.92 10.00
CA ASN A 56 16.54 9.46 8.81
C ASN A 56 17.15 8.36 7.93
N GLY A 57 17.03 8.51 6.60
CA GLY A 57 17.56 7.56 5.62
C GLY A 57 16.58 6.52 5.02
N PRO A 58 15.56 5.98 5.71
CA PRO A 58 14.73 4.92 5.12
C PRO A 58 13.64 5.45 4.20
N CYS A 59 13.14 4.55 3.33
CA CYS A 59 11.78 4.65 2.84
C CYS A 59 10.85 3.87 3.77
N LEU A 60 9.88 4.54 4.39
CA LEU A 60 8.88 3.87 5.21
C LEU A 60 7.80 3.30 4.31
N VAL A 61 7.64 1.99 4.34
CA VAL A 61 6.59 1.27 3.59
C VAL A 61 5.23 1.55 4.23
N VAL A 62 4.29 1.99 3.42
CA VAL A 62 2.91 2.30 3.82
C VAL A 62 1.99 1.62 2.81
N ASP A 63 1.77 0.32 2.93
CA ASP A 63 1.06 -0.47 1.91
C ASP A 63 -0.07 -1.33 2.50
N ALA A 64 -0.46 -1.03 3.74
CA ALA A 64 -1.42 -1.81 4.52
C ALA A 64 -1.06 -3.31 4.65
N GLY A 65 0.22 -3.67 4.53
CA GLY A 65 0.72 -5.03 4.68
C GLY A 65 0.66 -5.89 3.42
N MET A 66 0.43 -5.28 2.26
CA MET A 66 0.43 -5.98 0.98
C MET A 66 1.75 -6.73 0.74
N ALA A 67 2.89 -6.09 0.97
CA ALA A 67 4.21 -6.64 0.65
C ALA A 67 4.68 -7.79 1.54
N PHE A 68 3.92 -8.23 2.55
CA PHE A 68 4.29 -9.41 3.35
C PHE A 68 3.23 -10.51 3.37
N ASN A 69 2.03 -10.29 2.81
CA ASN A 69 0.97 -11.29 2.77
C ASN A 69 1.00 -12.14 1.49
N TYR A 70 2.19 -12.64 1.13
CA TYR A 70 2.41 -13.36 -0.13
C TYR A 70 1.57 -14.64 -0.30
N PHE A 71 1.24 -15.30 0.82
CA PHE A 71 0.48 -16.56 0.84
C PHE A 71 -0.92 -16.36 1.43
N ASP A 72 -1.59 -15.28 1.04
CA ASP A 72 -3.00 -15.10 1.36
C ASP A 72 -3.81 -16.33 0.92
N ALA A 73 -4.51 -16.95 1.86
CA ALA A 73 -5.13 -18.26 1.64
C ALA A 73 -6.17 -18.26 0.51
N GLU A 74 -6.93 -17.17 0.36
CA GLU A 74 -7.96 -17.04 -0.69
C GLU A 74 -7.31 -16.89 -2.07
N ILE A 75 -6.23 -16.10 -2.15
CA ILE A 75 -5.48 -15.90 -3.40
C ILE A 75 -4.81 -17.19 -3.82
N VAL A 76 -4.13 -17.89 -2.89
CA VAL A 76 -3.47 -19.16 -3.17
C VAL A 76 -4.48 -20.19 -3.64
N ALA A 77 -5.60 -20.36 -2.93
CA ALA A 77 -6.65 -21.31 -3.31
C ALA A 77 -7.20 -21.06 -4.72
N GLY A 78 -7.39 -19.79 -5.12
CA GLY A 78 -7.84 -19.44 -6.46
C GLY A 78 -6.79 -19.60 -7.57
N ALA A 79 -5.50 -19.76 -7.22
CA ALA A 79 -4.41 -19.92 -8.18
C ALA A 79 -3.98 -21.38 -8.39
N VAL A 80 -4.13 -22.22 -7.35
CA VAL A 80 -3.71 -23.64 -7.37
C VAL A 80 -4.88 -24.63 -7.46
N GLY A 81 -6.12 -24.13 -7.42
CA GLY A 81 -7.36 -24.90 -7.52
C GLY A 81 -7.94 -24.97 -8.92
#